data_AF-A0A1T4MC17-F1
#
_entry.id   AF-A0A1T4MC17-F1
#
_cell.length_a   1.000
_cell.length_b   1.000
_cell.length_c   1.000
_cell.angle_alpha   90.00
_cell.angle_beta   90.00
_cell.angle_gamma   90.00
#
_symmetry.space_group_name_H-M   'P 1'
#
loop_
_entity.id
_entity.type
_entity.pdbx_description
1 polymer ?
#
loop_
_entity_poly.entity_id
_entity_poly.type
_entity_poly.pdbx_seq_one_letter_code
_entity_poly.pdbx_strand_id
1 'polypeptide(L)'
;MKKLYYRLYQRGKAEDGQSMLEFVLVLPVFMLLLALVLDFGWLFYTQLGVENSARNAARIACVEYTRVAYDQSAKRPDVEYSPTGVATSFSKTYDLSQYDNYLTDENVSVEDENCPLTDQEKRILYQVKSSVPSNFTDVKVTIAYSYDKEYLTDPSVAEYKVSNRSNGDVSVLVTGTHHAISPLVNWDAEPGQSRMTRTLRCKSVYKVEANSIVEQPTVGH
;
A
#
# COMPACT_ATOMS: atom_id res chain seq x y z
N MET A 1 -19.63 -57.02 -60.32
CA MET A 1 -20.18 -56.10 -59.30
C MET A 1 -19.35 -56.09 -58.01
N LYS A 2 -18.07 -55.70 -58.05
CA LYS A 2 -17.21 -55.66 -56.82
C LYS A 2 -16.41 -54.35 -56.66
N LYS A 3 -16.54 -53.39 -57.56
CA LYS A 3 -15.80 -52.12 -57.50
C LYS A 3 -16.53 -50.99 -56.75
N LEU A 4 -17.76 -51.20 -56.25
CA LEU A 4 -18.54 -50.14 -55.60
C LEU A 4 -18.40 -50.10 -54.07
N TYR A 5 -18.05 -51.22 -53.43
CA TYR A 5 -18.03 -51.31 -51.96
C TYR A 5 -16.81 -50.68 -51.29
N TYR A 6 -15.74 -50.36 -52.04
CA TYR A 6 -14.51 -49.83 -51.42
C TYR A 6 -14.51 -48.30 -51.25
N ARG A 7 -15.41 -47.55 -51.91
CA ARG A 7 -15.46 -46.08 -51.80
C ARG A 7 -16.25 -45.56 -50.61
N LEU A 8 -17.05 -46.39 -49.95
CA LEU A 8 -17.88 -45.96 -48.81
C LEU A 8 -17.19 -46.19 -47.45
N TYR A 9 -16.16 -47.02 -47.38
CA TYR A 9 -15.47 -47.33 -46.11
C TYR A 9 -14.29 -46.39 -45.79
N GLN A 10 -13.89 -45.51 -46.71
CA GLN A 10 -12.79 -44.55 -46.50
C GLN A 10 -13.24 -43.16 -46.04
N ARG A 11 -14.55 -42.92 -45.86
CA ARG A 11 -15.09 -41.59 -45.58
C ARG A 11 -15.44 -41.32 -44.11
N GLY A 12 -15.49 -42.35 -43.25
CA GLY A 12 -15.91 -42.22 -41.85
C GLY A 12 -14.79 -42.28 -40.80
N LYS A 13 -13.50 -42.23 -41.21
CA LYS A 13 -12.35 -42.34 -40.29
C LYS A 13 -11.52 -41.06 -40.14
N ALA A 14 -11.90 -39.97 -40.82
CA ALA A 14 -11.11 -38.74 -40.85
C ALA A 14 -11.65 -37.63 -39.93
N GLU A 15 -12.92 -37.69 -39.51
CA GLU A 15 -13.58 -36.56 -38.82
C GLU A 15 -13.47 -36.64 -37.28
N ASP A 16 -13.42 -37.84 -36.69
CA ASP A 16 -13.39 -38.01 -35.22
C ASP A 16 -12.11 -37.46 -34.54
N GLY A 17 -11.00 -37.37 -35.27
CA GLY A 17 -9.74 -36.81 -34.76
C GLY A 17 -9.56 -35.32 -35.01
N GLN A 18 -10.38 -34.74 -35.90
CA GLN A 18 -10.23 -33.34 -36.33
C GLN A 18 -10.61 -32.37 -35.21
N SER A 19 -11.74 -32.62 -34.53
CA SER A 19 -12.20 -31.77 -33.42
C SER A 19 -11.22 -31.76 -32.23
N MET A 20 -10.55 -32.89 -31.96
CA MET A 20 -9.51 -32.97 -30.94
C MET A 20 -8.30 -32.11 -31.32
N LEU A 21 -7.94 -32.11 -32.60
CA LEU A 21 -6.79 -31.37 -33.13
C LEU A 21 -7.07 -29.85 -33.15
N GLU A 22 -8.29 -29.45 -33.51
CA GLU A 22 -8.75 -28.06 -33.42
C GLU A 22 -8.72 -27.54 -31.97
N PHE A 23 -9.15 -28.35 -31.00
CA PHE A 23 -9.10 -27.97 -29.58
C PHE A 23 -7.66 -27.83 -29.07
N VAL A 24 -6.76 -28.75 -29.44
CA VAL A 24 -5.34 -28.70 -29.05
C VAL A 24 -4.63 -27.46 -29.60
N LEU A 25 -5.08 -26.91 -30.74
CA LEU A 25 -4.54 -25.67 -31.29
C LEU A 25 -5.04 -24.42 -30.56
N VAL A 26 -6.27 -24.43 -30.03
CA VAL A 26 -6.86 -23.29 -29.30
C VAL A 26 -6.45 -23.29 -27.83
N LEU A 27 -6.25 -24.47 -27.23
CA LEU A 27 -5.93 -24.66 -25.82
C LEU A 27 -4.73 -23.81 -25.32
N PRO A 28 -3.59 -23.67 -26.03
CA PRO A 28 -2.45 -22.90 -25.55
C PRO A 28 -2.77 -21.41 -25.43
N VAL A 29 -3.50 -20.86 -26.41
CA VAL A 29 -3.94 -19.46 -26.40
C VAL A 29 -4.94 -19.24 -25.27
N PHE A 30 -5.88 -20.16 -25.10
CA PHE A 30 -6.84 -20.11 -24.01
C PHE A 30 -6.15 -20.17 -22.63
N MET A 31 -5.17 -21.05 -22.45
CA MET A 31 -4.40 -21.15 -21.21
C MET A 31 -3.59 -19.88 -20.91
N LEU A 32 -3.02 -19.25 -21.94
CA LEU A 32 -2.33 -17.97 -21.79
C LEU A 32 -3.29 -16.87 -21.33
N LEU A 33 -4.47 -16.78 -21.94
CA LEU A 33 -5.51 -15.83 -21.53
C LEU A 33 -5.98 -16.09 -20.10
N LEU A 34 -6.17 -17.35 -19.71
CA LEU A 34 -6.59 -17.72 -18.37
C LEU A 34 -5.52 -17.34 -17.34
N ALA A 35 -4.25 -17.66 -17.62
CA ALA A 35 -3.12 -17.27 -16.77
C ALA A 35 -3.06 -15.75 -16.60
N LEU A 36 -3.26 -14.99 -17.68
CA LEU A 36 -3.32 -13.53 -17.64
C LEU A 36 -4.44 -13.04 -16.72
N VAL A 37 -5.67 -13.53 -16.90
CA VAL A 37 -6.81 -13.10 -16.08
C VAL A 37 -6.60 -13.41 -14.59
N LEU A 38 -6.08 -14.60 -14.26
CA LEU A 38 -5.81 -14.97 -12.87
C LEU A 38 -4.71 -14.10 -12.26
N ASP A 39 -3.61 -13.88 -12.98
CA ASP A 39 -2.49 -13.04 -12.55
C ASP A 39 -2.92 -11.60 -12.25
N PHE A 40 -3.65 -10.99 -13.18
CA PHE A 40 -4.14 -9.63 -13.01
C PHE A 40 -5.22 -9.57 -11.92
N GLY A 41 -6.10 -10.56 -11.82
CA GLY A 41 -7.08 -10.65 -10.74
C GLY A 41 -6.42 -10.69 -9.36
N TRP A 42 -5.36 -11.47 -9.21
CA TRP A 42 -4.57 -11.56 -7.98
C TRP A 42 -3.85 -10.25 -7.64
N LEU A 43 -3.27 -9.60 -8.64
CA LEU A 43 -2.65 -8.28 -8.51
C LEU A 43 -3.68 -7.24 -8.03
N PHE A 44 -4.84 -7.18 -8.68
CA PHE A 44 -5.90 -6.23 -8.32
C PHE A 44 -6.45 -6.47 -6.91
N TYR A 45 -6.65 -7.74 -6.53
CA TYR A 45 -7.04 -8.09 -5.16
C TYR A 45 -6.05 -7.53 -4.13
N THR A 46 -4.75 -7.71 -4.37
CA THR A 46 -3.72 -7.21 -3.45
C THR A 46 -3.68 -5.69 -3.45
N GLN A 47 -3.77 -5.06 -4.62
CA GLN A 47 -3.78 -3.60 -4.74
C GLN A 47 -4.96 -2.97 -4.00
N LEU A 48 -6.16 -3.54 -4.09
CA LEU A 48 -7.34 -3.08 -3.36
C LEU A 48 -7.16 -3.21 -1.84
N GLY A 49 -6.58 -4.32 -1.38
CA GLY A 49 -6.24 -4.51 0.03
C GLY A 49 -5.30 -3.44 0.54
N VAL A 50 -4.18 -3.21 -0.16
CA VAL A 50 -3.17 -2.19 0.21
C VAL A 50 -3.74 -0.78 0.14
N GLU A 51 -4.59 -0.47 -0.84
CA GLU A 51 -5.27 0.83 -0.95
C GLU A 51 -6.21 1.08 0.23
N ASN A 52 -7.00 0.07 0.62
CA ASN A 52 -7.87 0.15 1.78
C ASN A 52 -7.06 0.35 3.08
N SER A 53 -5.94 -0.36 3.23
CA SER A 53 -5.00 -0.18 4.34
C SER A 53 -4.48 1.26 4.41
N ALA A 54 -4.02 1.82 3.29
CA ALA A 54 -3.53 3.19 3.22
C ALA A 54 -4.63 4.21 3.58
N ARG A 55 -5.86 3.98 3.12
CA ARG A 55 -7.02 4.84 3.42
C ARG A 55 -7.39 4.81 4.91
N ASN A 56 -7.40 3.63 5.52
CA ASN A 56 -7.72 3.47 6.95
C ASN A 56 -6.61 4.07 7.83
N ALA A 57 -5.35 3.83 7.47
CA ALA A 57 -4.20 4.41 8.15
C ALA A 57 -4.20 5.94 8.08
N ALA A 58 -4.48 6.52 6.90
CA ALA A 58 -4.56 7.97 6.74
C ALA A 58 -5.74 8.59 7.52
N ARG A 59 -6.87 7.88 7.64
CA ARG A 59 -7.99 8.32 8.50
C ARG A 59 -7.57 8.38 9.97
N ILE A 60 -6.89 7.34 10.48
CA ILE A 60 -6.41 7.31 11.86
C ILE A 60 -5.39 8.43 12.09
N ALA A 61 -4.44 8.58 11.17
CA ALA A 61 -3.44 9.66 11.18
C ALA A 61 -4.08 11.05 11.15
N CYS A 62 -5.23 11.22 10.49
CA CYS A 62 -5.95 12.49 10.50
C CYS A 62 -6.67 12.73 11.84
N VAL A 63 -7.37 11.73 12.38
CA VAL A 63 -8.27 11.93 13.53
C VAL A 63 -7.53 11.91 14.86
N GLU A 64 -6.56 11.03 15.00
CA GLU A 64 -5.98 10.70 16.29
C GLU A 64 -4.69 11.46 16.58
N TYR A 65 -4.04 11.92 15.52
CA TYR A 65 -2.69 12.42 15.59
C TYR A 65 -2.68 13.83 16.18
N THR A 66 -2.31 13.88 17.47
CA THR A 66 -2.27 15.12 18.26
C THR A 66 -0.83 15.62 18.44
N ARG A 67 0.19 14.77 18.28
CA ARG A 67 1.61 15.12 18.46
C ARG A 67 2.49 14.32 17.50
N VAL A 68 3.39 14.96 16.74
CA VAL A 68 4.44 14.22 16.01
C VAL A 68 5.61 14.05 16.95
N ALA A 69 5.97 12.79 17.24
CA ALA A 69 7.19 12.52 17.96
C ALA A 69 8.42 12.68 17.07
N TYR A 70 9.37 13.42 17.60
CA TYR A 70 10.75 13.44 17.14
C TYR A 70 11.50 12.24 17.73
N ASP A 71 12.18 11.46 16.90
CA ASP A 71 13.15 10.47 17.39
C ASP A 71 14.45 11.20 17.74
N GLN A 72 14.84 11.15 19.03
CA GLN A 72 16.05 11.81 19.51
C GLN A 72 17.34 11.15 19.02
N SER A 73 17.30 9.92 18.48
CA SER A 73 18.49 9.12 18.14
C SER A 73 18.66 8.80 16.64
N ALA A 74 17.63 8.92 15.79
CA ALA A 74 17.77 8.53 14.38
C ALA A 74 17.01 9.43 13.42
N LYS A 75 17.78 10.12 12.56
CA LYS A 75 17.38 10.92 11.39
C LYS A 75 16.23 11.89 11.64
N ARG A 76 16.55 13.18 11.51
CA ARG A 76 15.55 14.22 11.26
C ARG A 76 14.57 13.70 10.20
N PRO A 77 13.25 13.86 10.40
CA PRO A 77 12.27 13.54 9.37
C PRO A 77 12.66 14.19 8.05
N ASP A 78 12.28 13.57 6.93
CA ASP A 78 12.54 14.18 5.63
C ASP A 78 11.64 15.42 5.52
N VAL A 79 12.26 16.60 5.58
CA VAL A 79 11.60 17.90 5.52
C VAL A 79 11.83 18.50 4.14
N GLU A 80 10.75 18.82 3.44
CA GLU A 80 10.80 19.58 2.20
C GLU A 80 10.75 21.09 2.52
N TYR A 81 11.48 21.90 1.75
CA TYR A 81 11.52 23.35 1.92
C TYR A 81 11.03 24.07 0.65
N SER A 82 10.26 25.13 0.83
CA SER A 82 9.95 26.12 -0.21
C SER A 82 11.22 26.82 -0.70
N PRO A 83 11.25 27.39 -1.93
CA PRO A 83 12.34 28.26 -2.40
C PRO A 83 12.66 29.44 -1.46
N THR A 84 11.75 29.77 -0.55
CA THR A 84 11.90 30.80 0.49
C THR A 84 12.48 30.29 1.81
N GLY A 85 12.88 29.01 1.90
CA GLY A 85 13.49 28.41 3.10
C GLY A 85 12.51 27.96 4.19
N VAL A 86 11.22 27.86 3.86
CA VAL A 86 10.12 27.52 4.78
C VAL A 86 9.79 26.02 4.64
N ALA A 87 9.73 25.26 5.74
CA ALA A 87 9.41 23.83 5.70
C ALA A 87 7.95 23.59 5.25
N THR A 88 7.75 22.85 4.16
CA THR A 88 6.44 22.65 3.51
C THR A 88 5.79 21.31 3.88
N SER A 89 6.60 20.29 4.14
CA SER A 89 6.10 18.96 4.52
C SER A 89 7.10 18.23 5.42
N PHE A 90 6.56 17.40 6.31
CA PHE A 90 7.29 16.41 7.11
C PHE A 90 6.95 15.04 6.56
N SER A 91 7.92 14.13 6.45
CA SER A 91 7.64 12.71 6.21
C SER A 91 8.57 11.79 7.00
N LYS A 92 8.00 10.67 7.48
CA LYS A 92 8.72 9.60 8.17
C LYS A 92 8.32 8.25 7.59
N THR A 93 9.32 7.41 7.32
CA THR A 93 9.12 6.09 6.71
C THR A 93 9.47 5.01 7.71
N TYR A 94 8.56 4.07 7.91
CA TYR A 94 8.71 2.91 8.80
C TYR A 94 8.74 1.64 7.97
N ASP A 95 9.64 0.73 8.32
CA ASP A 95 9.64 -0.64 7.81
C ASP A 95 8.89 -1.52 8.81
N LEU A 96 7.76 -2.12 8.39
CA LEU A 96 6.91 -2.90 9.31
C LEU A 96 7.65 -4.09 9.91
N SER A 97 8.60 -4.68 9.17
CA SER A 97 9.36 -5.84 9.63
C SER A 97 10.21 -5.55 10.87
N GLN A 98 10.64 -4.30 11.06
CA GLN A 98 11.45 -3.88 12.21
C GLN A 98 10.65 -3.80 13.51
N TYR A 99 9.33 -3.63 13.40
CA TYR A 99 8.45 -3.35 14.55
C TYR A 99 7.46 -4.47 14.83
N ASP A 100 7.64 -5.64 14.22
CA ASP A 100 6.63 -6.72 14.23
C ASP A 100 6.22 -7.16 15.63
N ASN A 101 7.19 -7.17 16.58
CA ASN A 101 6.99 -7.52 17.99
C ASN A 101 6.13 -6.50 18.76
N TYR A 102 6.13 -5.23 18.34
CA TYR A 102 5.36 -4.15 18.96
C TYR A 102 3.97 -4.00 18.33
N LEU A 103 3.78 -4.50 17.10
CA LEU A 103 2.55 -4.41 16.33
C LEU A 103 1.68 -5.66 16.49
N THR A 104 1.40 -6.04 17.74
CA THR A 104 0.49 -7.14 18.11
C THR A 104 -0.73 -6.58 18.86
N ASP A 105 -1.84 -7.32 18.86
CA ASP A 105 -3.07 -6.91 19.59
C ASP A 105 -2.82 -6.62 21.07
N GLU A 106 -1.91 -7.37 21.69
CA GLU A 106 -1.55 -7.21 23.10
C GLU A 106 -0.66 -5.98 23.33
N ASN A 107 0.27 -5.67 22.42
CA ASN A 107 1.29 -4.64 22.62
C ASN A 107 0.93 -3.27 22.03
N VAL A 108 -0.04 -3.19 21.11
CA VAL A 108 -0.43 -1.92 20.45
C VAL A 108 -1.01 -0.90 21.43
N SER A 109 -1.63 -1.36 22.52
CA SER A 109 -2.26 -0.51 23.54
C SER A 109 -1.39 -0.34 24.79
N VAL A 110 -0.19 -0.94 24.81
CA VAL A 110 0.73 -0.91 25.94
C VAL A 110 1.79 0.16 25.71
N GLU A 111 1.91 1.08 26.66
CA GLU A 111 3.03 2.01 26.73
C GLU A 111 4.28 1.20 27.14
N ASP A 112 5.21 1.04 26.21
CA ASP A 112 6.49 0.34 26.40
C ASP A 112 7.61 1.37 26.30
N GLU A 113 8.31 1.60 27.40
CA GLU A 113 9.42 2.57 27.50
C GLU A 113 10.57 2.26 26.53
N ASN A 114 10.69 1.02 26.06
CA ASN A 114 11.74 0.60 25.13
C ASN A 114 11.30 0.60 23.66
N CYS A 115 10.07 1.02 23.36
CA CYS A 115 9.56 1.13 22.00
C CYS A 115 9.87 2.52 21.42
N PRO A 116 10.55 2.63 20.26
CA PRO A 116 10.85 3.92 19.64
C PRO A 116 9.63 4.58 18.96
N LEU A 117 8.47 3.92 18.97
CA LEU A 117 7.23 4.38 18.37
C LEU A 117 6.30 4.97 19.43
N THR A 118 5.68 6.11 19.11
CA THR A 118 4.53 6.63 19.86
C THR A 118 3.32 5.73 19.71
N ASP A 119 2.38 5.82 20.65
CA ASP A 119 1.14 5.04 20.59
C ASP A 119 0.30 5.34 19.35
N GLN A 120 0.37 6.57 18.83
CA GLN A 120 -0.28 6.96 17.58
C GLN A 120 0.37 6.27 16.37
N GLU A 121 1.71 6.28 16.30
CA GLU A 121 2.44 5.56 15.24
C GLU A 121 2.15 4.05 15.33
N LYS A 122 2.16 3.45 16.53
CA LYS A 122 1.80 2.04 16.74
C LYS A 122 0.41 1.73 16.17
N ARG A 123 -0.61 2.54 16.46
CA ARG A 123 -1.98 2.34 15.97
C ARG A 123 -2.08 2.45 14.46
N ILE A 124 -1.40 3.43 13.84
CA ILE A 124 -1.38 3.58 12.38
C ILE A 124 -0.69 2.37 11.72
N LEU A 125 0.49 2.00 12.21
CA LEU A 125 1.28 0.88 11.66
C LEU A 125 0.55 -0.46 11.86
N TYR A 126 -0.06 -0.65 13.02
CA TYR A 126 -0.87 -1.83 13.33
C TYR A 126 -2.10 -1.92 12.40
N GLN A 127 -2.78 -0.81 12.14
CA GLN A 127 -3.89 -0.79 11.18
C GLN A 127 -3.44 -1.19 9.77
N VAL A 128 -2.27 -0.73 9.33
CA VAL A 128 -1.73 -1.15 8.03
C VAL A 128 -1.43 -2.64 8.04
N LYS A 129 -0.72 -3.13 9.06
CA LYS A 129 -0.34 -4.55 9.19
C LYS A 129 -1.56 -5.48 9.18
N SER A 130 -2.62 -5.13 9.90
CA SER A 130 -3.84 -5.94 9.99
C SER A 130 -4.69 -5.92 8.71
N SER A 131 -4.57 -4.86 7.91
CA SER A 131 -5.38 -4.67 6.70
C SER A 131 -4.68 -5.14 5.43
N VAL A 132 -3.35 -5.23 5.43
CA VAL A 132 -2.56 -5.64 4.28
C VAL A 132 -2.69 -7.16 4.03
N PRO A 133 -2.86 -7.60 2.77
CA PRO A 133 -2.89 -9.02 2.42
C PRO A 133 -1.59 -9.76 2.78
N SER A 134 -1.69 -11.02 3.22
CA SER A 134 -0.53 -11.82 3.68
C SER A 134 0.51 -12.12 2.59
N ASN A 135 0.15 -12.01 1.32
CA ASN A 135 1.05 -12.19 0.17
C ASN A 135 1.85 -10.91 -0.18
N PHE A 136 1.70 -9.83 0.59
CA PHE A 136 2.42 -8.57 0.39
C PHE A 136 3.57 -8.45 1.39
N THR A 137 4.81 -8.42 0.89
CA THR A 137 6.03 -8.42 1.73
C THR A 137 6.77 -7.09 1.66
N ASP A 138 7.79 -6.91 2.50
CA ASP A 138 8.68 -5.73 2.52
C ASP A 138 7.89 -4.41 2.64
N VAL A 139 6.90 -4.42 3.52
CA VAL A 139 5.93 -3.33 3.65
C VAL A 139 6.57 -2.14 4.34
N LYS A 140 6.64 -1.01 3.63
CA LYS A 140 7.08 0.28 4.17
C LYS A 140 5.92 1.25 4.16
N VAL A 141 5.71 1.90 5.30
CA VAL A 141 4.67 2.92 5.49
C VAL A 141 5.34 4.26 5.65
N THR A 142 5.06 5.17 4.73
CA THR A 142 5.50 6.56 4.82
C THR A 142 4.31 7.41 5.24
N ILE A 143 4.44 8.10 6.36
CA ILE A 143 3.46 9.06 6.87
C ILE A 143 4.02 10.44 6.60
N ALA A 144 3.26 11.29 5.92
CA ALA A 144 3.65 12.65 5.60
C ALA A 144 2.55 13.66 5.95
N TYR A 145 2.96 14.80 6.46
CA TYR A 145 2.11 15.89 6.91
C TYR A 145 2.54 17.18 6.20
N SER A 146 1.60 17.87 5.56
CA SER A 146 1.85 19.16 4.90
C SER A 146 1.34 20.31 5.78
N TYR A 147 2.15 21.38 5.90
CA TYR A 147 1.81 22.64 6.60
C TYR A 147 1.35 22.52 8.08
N ASP A 148 2.30 22.40 9.01
CA ASP A 148 2.05 22.76 10.41
C ASP A 148 2.63 24.16 10.70
N LYS A 149 1.78 25.08 11.13
CA LYS A 149 2.12 26.49 11.38
C LYS A 149 3.11 26.63 12.54
N GLU A 150 3.16 25.66 13.46
CA GLU A 150 4.07 25.66 14.63
C GLU A 150 5.48 25.12 14.31
N TYR A 151 5.64 24.26 13.30
CA TYR A 151 6.95 23.73 12.89
C TYR A 151 7.82 24.77 12.16
N LEU A 152 7.21 25.88 11.71
CA LEU A 152 7.87 26.95 10.97
C LEU A 152 8.58 28.00 11.84
N THR A 153 8.39 27.95 13.17
CA THR A 153 8.89 28.99 14.07
C THR A 153 10.22 28.65 14.77
N ASP A 154 10.54 27.37 15.04
CA ASP A 154 11.83 26.99 15.63
C ASP A 154 12.20 25.50 15.36
N PRO A 155 13.31 25.20 14.66
CA PRO A 155 13.78 23.84 14.39
C PRO A 155 14.30 23.07 15.63
N SER A 156 14.32 23.69 16.82
CA SER A 156 14.84 23.10 18.06
C SER A 156 13.78 22.45 18.96
N VAL A 157 12.49 22.54 18.62
CA VAL A 157 11.40 21.99 19.45
C VAL A 157 11.17 20.50 19.17
N ALA A 158 11.35 19.66 20.19
CA ALA A 158 11.33 18.19 20.09
C ALA A 158 9.92 17.57 20.05
N GLU A 159 8.89 18.28 20.51
CA GLU A 159 7.51 17.81 20.47
C GLU A 159 6.59 18.97 20.12
N TYR A 160 5.75 18.81 19.11
CA TYR A 160 4.74 19.80 18.74
C TYR A 160 3.34 19.22 18.78
N LYS A 161 2.38 20.09 19.09
CA LYS A 161 0.98 19.72 19.20
C LYS A 161 0.31 20.01 17.87
N VAL A 162 0.01 18.95 17.13
CA VAL A 162 -0.70 18.94 15.84
C VAL A 162 -2.17 19.39 15.99
N SER A 163 -2.56 19.97 17.12
CA SER A 163 -3.90 20.51 17.36
C SER A 163 -4.13 21.85 16.67
N ASN A 164 -3.08 22.56 16.22
CA ASN A 164 -3.18 23.87 15.58
C ASN A 164 -3.06 23.78 14.05
N ARG A 165 -3.79 22.84 13.43
CA ARG A 165 -3.79 22.67 11.98
C ARG A 165 -4.51 23.85 11.34
N SER A 166 -3.77 24.83 10.85
CA SER A 166 -4.33 25.99 10.14
C SER A 166 -4.71 25.68 8.68
N ASN A 167 -4.20 24.59 8.12
CA ASN A 167 -4.55 23.96 6.83
C ASN A 167 -3.44 22.95 6.51
N GLY A 168 -3.75 21.70 6.14
CA GLY A 168 -2.71 20.73 5.79
C GLY A 168 -3.22 19.39 5.27
N ASP A 169 -2.46 18.78 4.36
CA ASP A 169 -2.74 17.45 3.82
C ASP A 169 -2.01 16.39 4.66
N VAL A 170 -2.75 15.39 5.14
CA VAL A 170 -2.18 14.17 5.72
C VAL A 170 -2.10 13.14 4.60
N SER A 171 -0.92 12.60 4.34
CA SER A 171 -0.76 11.54 3.35
C SER A 171 -0.07 10.32 3.93
N VAL A 172 -0.64 9.15 3.67
CA VAL A 172 -0.03 7.87 4.00
C VAL A 172 0.22 7.12 2.71
N LEU A 173 1.48 6.78 2.49
CA LEU A 173 1.93 5.97 1.38
C LEU A 173 2.33 4.60 1.91
N VAL A 174 1.62 3.57 1.49
CA VAL A 174 1.98 2.17 1.75
C VAL A 174 2.68 1.63 0.52
N THR A 175 3.89 1.12 0.71
CA THR A 175 4.68 0.49 -0.35
C THR A 175 5.09 -0.92 0.07
N GLY A 176 5.33 -1.78 -0.90
CA GLY A 176 5.79 -3.14 -0.63
C GLY A 176 5.80 -3.97 -1.90
N THR A 177 6.13 -5.24 -1.73
CA THR A 177 6.38 -6.19 -2.80
C THR A 177 5.21 -7.16 -2.95
N HIS A 178 4.60 -7.15 -4.14
CA HIS A 178 3.63 -8.15 -4.55
C HIS A 178 4.33 -9.30 -5.28
N HIS A 179 4.04 -10.53 -4.87
CA HIS A 179 4.50 -11.74 -5.54
C HIS A 179 3.45 -12.19 -6.56
N ALA A 180 3.80 -12.11 -7.84
CA ALA A 180 2.96 -12.57 -8.94
C ALA A 180 3.09 -14.09 -9.11
N ILE A 181 2.05 -14.72 -9.64
CA ILE A 181 2.03 -16.17 -9.90
C ILE A 181 2.85 -16.49 -11.16
N SER A 182 2.81 -15.60 -12.16
CA SER A 182 3.62 -15.72 -13.37
C SER A 182 4.44 -14.44 -13.67
N PRO A 183 5.49 -14.54 -14.53
CA PRO A 183 6.32 -13.39 -14.89
C PRO A 183 5.63 -12.42 -15.86
N LEU A 184 4.40 -12.71 -16.29
CA LEU A 184 3.67 -11.88 -17.26
C LEU A 184 3.30 -10.51 -16.70
N VAL A 185 3.03 -10.42 -15.39
CA VAL A 185 2.63 -9.17 -14.72
C VAL A 185 3.76 -8.14 -14.69
N ASN A 186 5.01 -8.59 -14.60
CA ASN A 186 6.19 -7.73 -14.63
C ASN A 186 7.07 -8.08 -15.84
N TRP A 187 6.44 -8.14 -17.02
CA TRP A 187 7.13 -8.46 -18.26
C TRP A 187 8.25 -7.46 -18.61
N ASP A 188 8.03 -6.18 -18.28
CA ASP A 188 8.92 -5.04 -18.55
C ASP A 188 9.99 -4.83 -17.45
N ALA A 189 10.26 -5.86 -16.64
CA ALA A 189 11.27 -5.75 -15.59
C ALA A 189 12.68 -5.55 -16.19
N GLU A 190 13.42 -4.58 -15.63
CA GLU A 190 14.80 -4.30 -16.02
C GLU A 190 15.73 -5.50 -15.74
N PRO A 191 16.83 -5.65 -16.50
CA PRO A 191 17.84 -6.69 -16.25
C PRO A 191 18.36 -6.63 -14.80
N GLY A 192 18.14 -7.70 -14.03
CA GLY A 192 18.52 -7.78 -12.61
C GLY A 192 17.35 -7.63 -11.63
N GLN A 193 16.15 -7.24 -12.09
CA GLN A 193 14.92 -7.29 -11.29
C GLN A 193 14.18 -8.62 -11.45
N SER A 194 13.49 -9.05 -10.40
CA SER A 194 12.66 -10.26 -10.47
C SER A 194 11.40 -9.99 -11.28
N ARG A 195 11.20 -10.78 -12.34
CA ARG A 195 9.98 -10.74 -13.16
C ARG A 195 8.76 -11.27 -12.42
N MET A 196 8.96 -11.95 -11.28
CA MET A 196 7.87 -12.51 -10.46
C MET A 196 7.47 -11.59 -9.30
N THR A 197 8.16 -10.48 -9.09
CA THR A 197 7.78 -9.51 -8.05
C THR A 197 7.49 -8.15 -8.67
N ARG A 198 6.54 -7.41 -8.07
CA ARG A 198 6.19 -6.05 -8.49
C ARG A 198 6.00 -5.17 -7.27
N THR A 199 6.64 -4.01 -7.25
CA THR A 199 6.42 -3.03 -6.18
C THR A 199 5.07 -2.34 -6.36
N LEU A 200 4.21 -2.40 -5.35
CA LEU A 200 2.99 -1.62 -5.29
C LEU A 200 3.21 -0.39 -4.41
N ARG A 201 2.60 0.72 -4.80
CA ARG A 201 2.65 2.00 -4.09
C ARG A 201 1.24 2.57 -4.06
N CYS A 202 0.63 2.60 -2.89
CA CYS A 202 -0.72 3.13 -2.70
C CYS A 202 -0.64 4.33 -1.76
N LYS A 203 -0.95 5.51 -2.31
CA LYS A 203 -0.98 6.77 -1.55
C LYS A 203 -2.43 7.15 -1.27
N SER A 204 -2.74 7.42 -0.01
CA SER A 204 -3.99 8.05 0.40
C SER A 204 -3.69 9.44 0.96
N VAL A 205 -4.52 10.42 0.62
CA VAL A 205 -4.39 11.81 1.08
C VAL A 205 -5.72 12.26 1.66
N TYR A 206 -5.68 12.79 2.88
CA TYR A 206 -6.81 13.44 3.55
C TYR A 206 -6.48 14.92 3.71
N LYS A 207 -7.38 15.75 3.20
CA LYS A 207 -7.32 17.19 3.42
C LYS A 207 -7.91 17.50 4.79
N VAL A 208 -7.16 18.22 5.60
CA VAL A 208 -7.63 18.63 6.93
C VAL A 208 -7.88 20.13 6.92
N GLU A 209 -9.14 20.49 7.15
CA GLU A 209 -9.55 21.88 7.27
C GLU A 209 -9.16 22.47 8.63
N ALA A 210 -8.99 23.79 8.67
CA ALA A 210 -8.69 24.50 9.89
C ALA A 210 -9.84 24.37 10.91
N ASN A 211 -9.51 23.98 12.14
CA ASN A 211 -10.50 23.89 13.20
C ASN A 211 -10.90 25.31 13.63
N SER A 212 -12.08 25.79 13.20
CA SER A 212 -12.57 27.15 13.48
C SER A 212 -13.33 27.27 14.81
N ILE A 213 -13.14 26.33 15.73
CA ILE A 213 -13.79 26.36 17.04
C ILE A 213 -13.15 27.50 17.86
N VAL A 214 -13.77 28.67 17.81
CA VAL A 214 -13.54 29.78 18.73
C VAL A 214 -13.87 29.25 20.13
N GLU A 215 -12.86 29.16 21.00
CA GLU A 215 -13.08 28.96 22.44
C GLU A 215 -14.08 30.03 22.90
N GLN A 216 -15.29 29.61 23.28
CA GLN A 216 -16.23 30.54 23.91
C GLN A 216 -15.59 30.99 25.22
N PRO A 217 -15.51 32.30 25.51
CA PRO A 217 -14.94 32.77 26.75
C PRO A 217 -15.75 32.18 27.90
N THR A 218 -15.04 31.49 28.80
CA THR A 218 -15.58 31.02 30.07
C THR A 218 -16.18 32.22 30.81
N VAL A 219 -17.51 32.30 30.83
CA VAL A 219 -18.21 33.26 31.69
C VAL A 219 -18.00 32.79 33.11
N GLY A 220 -17.11 33.49 33.83
CA GLY A 220 -16.89 33.27 35.25
C GLY A 220 -18.20 33.50 36.02
N HIS A 221 -18.57 32.52 36.82
CA HIS A 221 -19.52 32.68 37.92
C HIS A 221 -18.76 32.93 39.22
#